data_AF-A0A1H0Z0X6-F1
#
_entry.id   AF-A0A1H0Z0X6-F1
#
_cell.length_a   1.000
_cell.length_b   1.000
_cell.length_c   1.000
_cell.angle_alpha   90.00
_cell.angle_beta   90.00
_cell.angle_gamma   90.00
#
_symmetry.space_group_name_H-M   'P 1'
#
loop_
_entity.id
_entity.type
_entity.pdbx_description
1 polymer ?
#
loop_
_entity_poly.entity_id
_entity_poly.type
_entity_poly.pdbx_seq_one_letter_code
_entity_poly.pdbx_strand_id
1 'polypeptide(L)'
;MYKSQPYSQIAFEDFNQPMGLKMNPKNRWIEKAEWIPWAELEKGYAKNFRNQKGNVAKPLRMALGALLIQIEYGYSDEETVLQIQENPYLQFFIGLPGYQEEKPFDSSTMVYFRKRLDAVTLTEINEKITEYALAKDKENQDNDNDTDDDTDSNDSGNAGTLILDATCAPQKIKYPTDTELLNEARTHAEKMVDDICETNGFSKPRMYRKKARKDYLSIVRRKRKSAKWLRPKIRKLLGYVRRDIDYIKGYLEHGIKLNEKQQKTFEVICRIYDQQKEMFDKKTHSVKDRIVSFSQPWLRPIVRGKAKAKVEFGAKLDLSIDSNGMARIEKTSFDAYNEASVLVQAVRRFYDRNGRYPERVLADKIYRNRENRSYCKIRGIRLAGPSLGRPKKDQTRDKEIEYRDNADRVEVERGFSLLKRCFGMENIRTKLRETTLTTIALSVIAMNVDNINRNRLRSFFGQLKNRKKSCLVLLNFSPFQISPIVQ
;
A
#
# COMPACT_ATOMS: atom_id res chain seq x y z
N MET A 1 -8.94 -15.75 -23.07
CA MET A 1 -7.79 -15.95 -23.98
C MET A 1 -6.76 -14.85 -23.78
N TYR A 2 -5.46 -15.18 -23.80
CA TYR A 2 -4.39 -14.19 -23.98
C TYR A 2 -3.84 -14.31 -25.39
N LYS A 3 -3.63 -13.18 -26.06
CA LYS A 3 -2.92 -13.14 -27.34
C LYS A 3 -1.71 -12.27 -27.14
N SER A 4 -0.55 -12.74 -27.61
CA SER A 4 0.61 -11.86 -27.76
C SER A 4 0.19 -10.69 -28.61
N GLN A 5 0.45 -9.47 -28.14
CA GLN A 5 0.14 -8.27 -28.91
C GLN A 5 0.98 -8.32 -30.20
N PRO A 6 0.37 -8.09 -31.38
CA PRO A 6 1.13 -8.02 -32.63
C PRO A 6 2.05 -6.81 -32.67
N TYR A 7 1.74 -5.80 -31.86
CA TYR A 7 2.50 -4.57 -31.70
C TYR A 7 3.01 -4.47 -30.27
N SER A 8 4.31 -4.63 -30.08
CA SER A 8 4.99 -4.22 -28.86
C SER A 8 5.55 -2.83 -29.11
N GLN A 9 5.06 -1.82 -28.38
CA GLN A 9 5.72 -0.53 -28.32
C GLN A 9 7.07 -0.73 -27.63
N ILE A 10 8.16 -0.79 -28.41
CA ILE A 10 9.51 -1.06 -27.91
C ILE A 10 10.12 0.26 -27.42
N ALA A 11 9.90 1.34 -28.16
CA ALA A 11 10.49 2.66 -27.89
C ALA A 11 9.44 3.79 -27.93
N PHE A 12 9.88 5.00 -27.59
CA PHE A 12 9.03 6.20 -27.61
C PHE A 12 8.64 6.59 -29.03
N GLU A 13 9.56 6.40 -29.97
CA GLU A 13 9.44 6.71 -31.39
C GLU A 13 8.36 5.89 -32.09
N ASP A 14 8.04 4.70 -31.56
CA ASP A 14 7.02 3.83 -32.12
C ASP A 14 5.61 4.39 -31.92
N PHE A 15 5.39 5.29 -30.95
CA PHE A 15 4.07 5.85 -30.66
C PHE A 15 3.57 6.72 -31.80
N ASN A 16 2.47 6.30 -32.44
CA ASN A 16 1.89 7.06 -33.53
C ASN A 16 1.29 8.38 -33.02
N GLN A 17 2.01 9.47 -33.31
CA GLN A 17 1.62 10.84 -32.99
C GLN A 17 0.85 11.45 -34.18
N PRO A 18 -0.41 11.87 -34.00
CA PRO A 18 -1.15 12.55 -35.07
C PRO A 18 -0.43 13.82 -35.52
N MET A 19 -0.62 14.18 -36.78
CA MET A 19 0.07 15.32 -37.41
C MET A 19 -0.15 16.60 -36.59
N GLY A 20 0.95 17.21 -36.13
CA GLY A 20 0.93 18.42 -35.30
C GLY A 20 1.05 18.19 -33.78
N LEU A 21 0.94 16.95 -33.29
CA LEU A 21 1.23 16.61 -31.90
C LEU A 21 2.71 16.27 -31.74
N LYS A 22 3.47 17.08 -30.99
CA LYS A 22 4.86 16.78 -30.62
C LYS A 22 4.97 16.52 -29.12
N MET A 23 5.18 15.26 -28.76
CA MET A 23 5.37 14.85 -27.36
C MET A 23 6.82 15.08 -26.90
N ASN A 24 6.99 15.49 -25.64
CA ASN A 24 8.30 15.70 -25.02
C ASN A 24 8.85 14.37 -24.47
N PRO A 25 9.99 13.86 -24.95
CA PRO A 25 10.60 12.61 -24.45
C PRO A 25 10.92 12.63 -22.94
N LYS A 26 11.19 13.83 -22.37
CA LYS A 26 11.48 14.01 -20.94
C LYS A 26 10.22 14.13 -20.07
N ASN A 27 9.05 13.73 -20.59
CA ASN A 27 7.85 13.69 -19.78
C ASN A 27 7.95 12.57 -18.74
N ARG A 28 7.53 12.86 -17.51
CA ARG A 28 7.57 11.89 -16.39
C ARG A 28 6.96 10.52 -16.72
N TRP A 29 5.90 10.44 -17.53
CA TRP A 29 5.23 9.18 -17.84
C TRP A 29 6.00 8.36 -18.88
N ILE A 30 6.74 9.02 -19.76
CA ILE A 30 7.65 8.36 -20.70
C ILE A 30 8.83 7.79 -19.92
N GLU A 31 9.46 8.61 -19.08
CA GLU A 31 10.59 8.16 -18.26
C GLU A 31 10.18 7.01 -17.32
N LYS A 32 9.02 7.10 -16.65
CA LYS A 32 8.50 6.01 -15.82
C LYS A 32 8.31 4.71 -16.61
N ALA A 33 7.91 4.78 -17.88
CA ALA A 33 7.74 3.60 -18.70
C ALA A 33 9.07 2.87 -18.97
N GLU A 34 10.19 3.60 -19.08
CA GLU A 34 11.52 3.03 -19.37
C GLU A 34 12.10 2.20 -18.21
N TRP A 35 11.62 2.43 -16.97
CA TRP A 35 12.09 1.78 -15.75
C TRP A 35 11.26 0.56 -15.35
N ILE A 36 10.19 0.28 -16.08
CA ILE A 36 9.37 -0.90 -15.84
C ILE A 36 9.71 -1.93 -16.93
N PRO A 37 10.17 -3.14 -16.57
CA PRO A 37 10.55 -4.17 -17.55
C PRO A 37 9.31 -4.84 -18.17
N TRP A 38 8.53 -4.07 -18.93
CA TRP A 38 7.21 -4.48 -19.44
C TRP A 38 7.22 -5.83 -20.14
N ALA A 39 8.20 -6.08 -21.01
CA ALA A 39 8.29 -7.33 -21.78
C ALA A 39 8.49 -8.56 -20.89
N GLU A 40 9.28 -8.43 -19.81
CA GLU A 40 9.51 -9.53 -18.88
C GLU A 40 8.28 -9.78 -17.98
N LEU A 41 7.66 -8.69 -17.51
CA LEU A 41 6.45 -8.77 -16.68
C LEU A 41 5.27 -9.36 -17.46
N GLU A 42 5.12 -8.99 -18.74
CA GLU A 42 4.09 -9.48 -19.66
C GLU A 42 4.15 -11.01 -19.80
N LYS A 43 5.36 -11.59 -19.91
CA LYS A 43 5.57 -13.05 -19.95
C LYS A 43 5.03 -13.75 -18.70
N GLY A 44 5.20 -13.14 -17.53
CA GLY A 44 4.64 -13.64 -16.27
C GLY A 44 3.11 -13.57 -16.26
N TYR A 45 2.56 -12.41 -16.63
CA TYR A 45 1.11 -12.18 -16.65
C TYR A 45 0.37 -13.08 -17.65
N ALA A 46 0.95 -13.34 -18.82
CA ALA A 46 0.36 -14.21 -19.84
C ALA A 46 0.10 -15.65 -19.32
N LYS A 47 0.94 -16.17 -18.41
CA LYS A 47 0.79 -17.52 -17.81
C LYS A 47 -0.50 -17.68 -17.01
N ASN A 48 -1.10 -16.58 -16.55
CA ASN A 48 -2.36 -16.60 -15.81
C ASN A 48 -3.58 -16.89 -16.69
N PHE A 49 -3.41 -16.94 -18.01
CA PHE A 49 -4.50 -17.13 -18.98
C PHE A 49 -4.37 -18.46 -19.72
N ARG A 50 -4.66 -19.56 -19.03
CA ARG A 50 -4.60 -20.92 -19.60
C ARG A 50 -5.74 -21.21 -20.59
N ASN A 51 -6.86 -20.50 -20.47
CA ASN A 51 -8.02 -20.73 -21.33
C ASN A 51 -7.90 -19.98 -22.66
N GLN A 52 -7.91 -20.73 -23.77
CA GLN A 52 -7.85 -20.21 -25.13
C GLN A 52 -9.20 -19.70 -25.65
N LYS A 53 -10.31 -19.96 -24.95
CA LYS A 53 -11.66 -19.49 -25.33
C LYS A 53 -12.04 -18.21 -24.56
N GLY A 54 -12.92 -17.41 -25.15
CA GLY A 54 -13.46 -16.16 -24.58
C GLY A 54 -12.69 -14.89 -24.96
N ASN A 55 -13.16 -13.74 -24.45
CA ASN A 55 -12.62 -12.42 -24.77
C ASN A 55 -11.10 -12.35 -24.56
N VAL A 56 -10.43 -11.64 -25.47
CA VAL A 56 -8.99 -11.40 -25.40
C VAL A 56 -8.71 -10.47 -24.22
N ALA A 57 -7.87 -10.91 -23.30
CA ALA A 57 -7.47 -10.10 -22.16
C ALA A 57 -6.62 -8.92 -22.62
N LYS A 58 -6.82 -7.77 -21.97
CA LYS A 58 -5.98 -6.59 -22.16
C LYS A 58 -4.54 -6.88 -21.64
N PRO A 59 -3.49 -6.30 -22.28
CA PRO A 59 -2.09 -6.45 -21.88
C PRO A 59 -1.79 -6.07 -20.44
N LEU A 60 -0.70 -6.59 -19.88
CA LEU A 60 -0.25 -6.19 -18.56
C LEU A 60 0.08 -4.70 -18.52
N ARG A 61 0.78 -4.18 -19.54
CA ARG A 61 1.16 -2.76 -19.60
C ARG A 61 -0.05 -1.85 -19.46
N MET A 62 -1.16 -2.22 -20.10
CA MET A 62 -2.42 -1.50 -19.97
C MET A 62 -3.03 -1.64 -18.57
N ALA A 63 -3.11 -2.87 -18.05
CA ALA A 63 -3.73 -3.16 -16.77
C ALA A 63 -2.97 -2.51 -15.60
N LEU A 64 -1.66 -2.76 -15.50
CA LEU A 64 -0.79 -2.20 -14.46
C LEU A 64 -0.63 -0.69 -14.64
N GLY A 65 -0.41 -0.22 -15.88
CA GLY A 65 -0.25 1.21 -16.16
C GLY A 65 -1.47 2.03 -15.73
N ALA A 66 -2.68 1.57 -16.06
CA ALA A 66 -3.92 2.24 -15.63
C ALA A 66 -4.08 2.28 -14.10
N LEU A 67 -3.71 1.20 -13.40
CA LEU A 67 -3.76 1.15 -11.95
C LEU A 67 -2.72 2.06 -11.28
N LEU A 68 -1.52 2.19 -11.86
CA LEU A 68 -0.51 3.12 -11.36
C LEU A 68 -0.93 4.58 -11.55
N ILE A 69 -1.50 4.93 -12.71
CA ILE A 69 -2.10 6.25 -12.96
C ILE A 69 -3.19 6.54 -11.92
N GLN A 70 -4.10 5.59 -11.69
CA GLN A 70 -5.17 5.75 -10.71
C GLN A 70 -4.63 6.07 -9.31
N ILE A 71 -3.58 5.36 -8.88
CA ILE A 71 -2.99 5.50 -7.55
C ILE A 71 -2.23 6.81 -7.40
N GLU A 72 -1.46 7.21 -8.40
CA GLU A 72 -0.65 8.44 -8.38
C GLU A 72 -1.51 9.70 -8.32
N TYR A 73 -2.64 9.71 -9.02
CA TYR A 73 -3.54 10.87 -9.03
C TYR A 73 -4.73 10.76 -8.07
N GLY A 74 -5.05 9.57 -7.57
CA GLY A 74 -6.19 9.33 -6.69
C GLY A 74 -7.56 9.41 -7.39
N TYR A 75 -7.60 9.15 -8.70
CA TYR A 75 -8.82 9.20 -9.52
C TYR A 75 -9.81 8.05 -9.23
N SER A 76 -11.07 8.25 -9.62
CA SER A 76 -12.05 7.15 -9.70
C SER A 76 -11.74 6.24 -10.90
N ASP A 77 -12.33 5.05 -10.96
CA ASP A 77 -12.17 4.15 -12.11
C ASP A 77 -12.64 4.83 -13.41
N GLU A 78 -13.74 5.58 -13.37
CA GLU A 78 -14.30 6.33 -14.51
C GLU A 78 -13.38 7.49 -14.93
N GLU A 79 -12.94 8.30 -13.96
CA GLU A 79 -12.07 9.45 -14.22
C GLU A 79 -10.72 8.99 -14.77
N THR A 80 -10.17 7.87 -14.27
CA THR A 80 -8.90 7.33 -14.79
C THR A 80 -9.00 7.03 -16.28
N VAL A 81 -10.11 6.44 -16.73
CA VAL A 81 -10.31 6.13 -18.16
C VAL A 81 -10.42 7.40 -18.99
N LEU A 82 -11.13 8.43 -18.51
CA LEU A 82 -11.25 9.73 -19.19
C LEU A 82 -9.90 10.44 -19.28
N GLN A 83 -9.15 10.48 -18.17
CA GLN A 83 -7.81 11.09 -18.15
C GLN A 83 -6.84 10.37 -19.10
N ILE A 84 -6.93 9.04 -19.21
CA ILE A 84 -6.14 8.30 -20.20
C ILE A 84 -6.60 8.63 -21.63
N GLN A 85 -7.91 8.71 -21.88
CA GLN A 85 -8.46 9.07 -23.18
C GLN A 85 -7.96 10.45 -23.63
N GLU A 86 -7.96 11.44 -22.75
CA GLU A 86 -7.62 12.83 -23.07
C GLU A 86 -6.10 13.10 -23.17
N ASN A 87 -5.25 12.21 -22.63
CA ASN A 87 -3.83 12.50 -22.46
C ASN A 87 -2.90 11.54 -23.22
N PRO A 88 -2.18 12.01 -24.27
CA PRO A 88 -1.30 11.15 -25.07
C PRO A 88 -0.14 10.53 -24.27
N TYR A 89 0.36 11.19 -23.22
CA TYR A 89 1.42 10.62 -22.37
C TYR A 89 0.92 9.44 -21.53
N LEU A 90 -0.35 9.49 -21.10
CA LEU A 90 -0.96 8.39 -20.36
C LEU A 90 -1.28 7.22 -21.31
N GLN A 91 -1.72 7.51 -22.54
CA GLN A 91 -1.90 6.50 -23.59
C GLN A 91 -0.58 5.78 -23.92
N PHE A 92 0.51 6.54 -24.06
CA PHE A 92 1.85 5.97 -24.21
C PHE A 92 2.22 5.08 -23.02
N PHE A 93 2.02 5.56 -21.79
CA PHE A 93 2.39 4.80 -20.59
C PHE A 93 1.67 3.45 -20.51
N ILE A 94 0.37 3.42 -20.80
CA ILE A 94 -0.43 2.18 -20.82
C ILE A 94 -0.17 1.29 -22.04
N GLY A 95 0.69 1.72 -22.97
CA GLY A 95 1.15 0.91 -24.10
C GLY A 95 0.20 0.88 -25.30
N LEU A 96 -0.54 1.96 -25.55
CA LEU A 96 -1.30 2.10 -26.79
C LEU A 96 -0.36 2.36 -27.98
N PRO A 97 -0.71 1.89 -29.19
CA PRO A 97 0.13 2.05 -30.38
C PRO A 97 0.23 3.49 -30.89
N GLY A 98 -0.70 4.35 -30.48
CA GLY A 98 -0.78 5.74 -30.89
C GLY A 98 -1.86 6.46 -30.11
N TYR A 99 -1.94 7.77 -30.31
CA TYR A 99 -3.04 8.55 -29.75
C TYR A 99 -4.36 8.17 -30.43
N GLN A 100 -5.37 7.90 -29.62
CA GLN A 100 -6.73 7.64 -30.06
C GLN A 100 -7.72 8.47 -29.22
N GLU A 101 -8.79 8.96 -29.84
CA GLU A 101 -9.81 9.77 -29.14
C GLU A 101 -10.82 8.92 -28.38
N GLU A 102 -10.85 7.60 -28.62
CA GLU A 102 -11.76 6.66 -27.96
C GLU A 102 -11.21 6.15 -26.62
N LYS A 103 -12.14 5.77 -25.73
CA LYS A 103 -11.79 5.13 -24.45
C LYS A 103 -11.02 3.82 -24.71
N PRO A 104 -9.85 3.61 -24.08
CA PRO A 104 -9.06 2.38 -24.29
C PRO A 104 -9.76 1.10 -23.78
N PHE A 105 -10.64 1.26 -22.80
CA PHE A 105 -11.46 0.21 -22.21
C PHE A 105 -12.60 0.82 -21.37
N ASP A 106 -13.61 0.01 -21.06
CA ASP A 106 -14.69 0.39 -20.15
C ASP A 106 -14.20 0.45 -18.69
N SER A 107 -14.67 1.42 -17.90
CA SER A 107 -14.20 1.66 -16.52
C SER A 107 -14.39 0.45 -15.60
N SER A 108 -15.40 -0.40 -15.85
CA SER A 108 -15.59 -1.64 -15.09
C SER A 108 -14.42 -2.62 -15.24
N THR A 109 -13.62 -2.49 -16.30
CA THR A 109 -12.41 -3.29 -16.56
C THR A 109 -11.38 -3.12 -15.45
N MET A 110 -11.30 -1.95 -14.80
CA MET A 110 -10.40 -1.68 -13.68
C MET A 110 -10.59 -2.65 -12.51
N VAL A 111 -11.83 -3.07 -12.25
CA VAL A 111 -12.15 -4.07 -11.22
C VAL A 111 -11.50 -5.41 -11.56
N TYR A 112 -11.52 -5.81 -12.83
CA TYR A 112 -10.89 -7.05 -13.27
C TYR A 112 -9.37 -6.97 -13.25
N PHE A 113 -8.78 -5.81 -13.56
CA PHE A 113 -7.33 -5.60 -13.40
C PHE A 113 -6.89 -5.81 -11.96
N ARG A 114 -7.57 -5.21 -10.98
CA ARG A 114 -7.28 -5.40 -9.55
C ARG A 114 -7.44 -6.85 -9.07
N LYS A 115 -8.39 -7.59 -9.65
CA LYS A 115 -8.58 -9.02 -9.32
C LYS A 115 -7.46 -9.91 -9.87
N ARG A 116 -6.90 -9.57 -11.04
CA ARG A 116 -5.84 -10.34 -11.69
C ARG A 116 -4.45 -10.00 -11.15
N LEU A 117 -4.25 -8.73 -10.80
CA LEU A 117 -3.05 -8.21 -10.18
C LEU A 117 -3.25 -8.18 -8.67
N ASP A 118 -3.28 -9.37 -8.08
CA ASP A 118 -3.39 -9.52 -6.65
C ASP A 118 -2.09 -9.06 -5.94
N ALA A 119 -2.14 -8.97 -4.61
CA ALA A 119 -1.03 -8.45 -3.82
C ALA A 119 0.26 -9.27 -3.98
N VAL A 120 0.15 -10.59 -4.20
CA VAL A 120 1.29 -11.49 -4.40
C VAL A 120 1.95 -11.18 -5.74
N THR A 121 1.17 -11.18 -6.82
CA THR A 121 1.64 -10.83 -8.17
C THR A 121 2.28 -9.45 -8.19
N LEU A 122 1.69 -8.47 -7.48
CA LEU A 122 2.24 -7.12 -7.41
C LEU A 122 3.54 -7.05 -6.61
N THR A 123 3.70 -7.87 -5.58
CA THR A 123 4.96 -7.95 -4.85
C THR A 123 6.07 -8.52 -5.75
N GLU A 124 5.78 -9.56 -6.53
CA GLU A 124 6.72 -10.09 -7.54
C GLU A 124 7.07 -9.05 -8.61
N ILE A 125 6.06 -8.30 -9.11
CA ILE A 125 6.27 -7.19 -10.05
C ILE A 125 7.19 -6.13 -9.43
N ASN A 126 6.97 -5.78 -8.15
CA ASN A 126 7.79 -4.79 -7.46
C ASN A 126 9.25 -5.25 -7.36
N GLU A 127 9.50 -6.52 -7.03
CA GLU A 127 10.87 -7.07 -6.98
C GLU A 127 11.54 -6.96 -8.35
N LYS A 128 10.86 -7.37 -9.43
CA LYS A 128 11.41 -7.28 -10.79
C LYS A 128 11.71 -5.85 -11.23
N ILE A 129 10.84 -4.89 -10.89
CA ILE A 129 11.10 -3.47 -11.15
C ILE A 129 12.34 -3.01 -10.38
N THR A 130 12.49 -3.43 -9.12
CA THR A 130 13.67 -3.06 -8.32
C THR A 130 14.95 -3.67 -8.85
N GLU A 131 14.94 -4.95 -9.23
CA GLU A 131 16.08 -5.66 -9.80
C GLU A 131 16.51 -5.05 -11.13
N TYR A 132 15.55 -4.76 -12.01
CA TYR A 132 15.79 -4.12 -13.30
C TYR A 132 16.40 -2.72 -13.14
N ALA A 133 15.88 -1.91 -12.21
CA ALA A 133 16.43 -0.59 -11.94
C ALA A 133 17.88 -0.67 -11.43
N LEU A 134 18.18 -1.61 -10.53
CA LEU A 134 19.52 -1.82 -10.01
C LEU A 134 20.51 -2.30 -11.09
N ALA A 135 20.09 -3.21 -11.98
CA ALA A 135 20.92 -3.67 -13.08
C ALA A 135 21.25 -2.52 -14.04
N LYS A 136 20.24 -1.74 -14.42
CA LYS A 136 20.40 -0.59 -15.32
C LYS A 136 21.24 0.54 -14.71
N ASP A 137 21.16 0.76 -13.40
CA ASP A 137 22.02 1.73 -12.71
C ASP A 137 23.49 1.30 -12.68
N LYS A 138 23.79 0.00 -12.55
CA LYS A 138 25.16 -0.52 -12.65
C LYS A 138 25.74 -0.35 -14.05
N GLU A 139 24.98 -0.74 -15.09
CA GLU A 139 25.39 -0.55 -16.49
C GLU A 139 25.71 0.91 -16.82
N ASN A 140 24.96 1.86 -16.27
CA ASN A 140 25.23 3.29 -16.47
C ASN A 140 26.50 3.78 -15.75
N GLN A 141 26.89 3.16 -14.62
CA GLN A 141 28.11 3.53 -13.89
C GLN A 141 29.36 2.97 -14.58
N ASP A 142 29.28 1.76 -15.13
CA ASP A 142 30.40 1.13 -15.83
C ASP A 142 30.72 1.85 -17.15
N ASN A 143 29.71 2.42 -17.83
CA ASN A 143 29.90 3.21 -19.06
C ASN A 143 30.47 4.63 -18.84
N ASP A 144 30.47 5.16 -17.61
CA ASP A 144 30.97 6.51 -17.28
C ASP A 144 32.42 6.47 -16.71
N ASN A 145 32.99 5.28 -16.48
CA ASN A 145 34.31 5.09 -15.89
C ASN A 145 35.28 4.37 -16.86
N ASP A 146 35.83 5.11 -17.83
CA ASP A 146 37.08 4.76 -18.55
C ASP A 146 38.30 5.09 -17.66
N THR A 147 38.34 4.55 -16.45
CA THR A 147 39.55 4.52 -15.63
C THR A 147 39.58 3.20 -14.89
N ASP A 148 40.42 2.31 -15.41
CA ASP A 148 40.89 1.10 -14.74
C ASP A 148 41.40 1.47 -13.35
N ASP A 149 40.67 1.06 -12.32
CA ASP A 149 41.25 0.82 -11.01
C ASP A 149 40.62 -0.46 -10.46
N ASP A 150 41.13 -1.58 -10.98
CA ASP A 150 40.95 -2.92 -10.44
C ASP A 150 41.53 -2.96 -9.01
N THR A 151 40.75 -2.47 -8.06
CA THR A 151 40.88 -2.87 -6.66
C THR A 151 39.79 -3.87 -6.35
N ASP A 152 40.09 -5.10 -6.77
CA ASP A 152 39.40 -6.33 -6.39
C ASP A 152 39.57 -6.54 -4.88
N SER A 153 38.83 -5.74 -4.11
CA SER A 153 38.68 -5.93 -2.68
C SER A 153 37.65 -7.03 -2.47
N ASN A 154 38.16 -8.23 -2.19
CA ASN A 154 37.43 -9.34 -1.58
C ASN A 154 36.87 -8.93 -0.20
N ASP A 155 35.94 -7.98 -0.15
CA ASP A 155 35.19 -7.69 1.07
C ASP A 155 33.97 -8.62 1.12
N SER A 156 34.20 -9.82 1.65
CA SER A 156 33.16 -10.80 1.98
C SER A 156 32.27 -10.37 3.15
N GLY A 157 32.26 -9.08 3.48
CA GLY A 157 31.54 -8.48 4.59
C GLY A 157 30.06 -8.20 4.31
N ASN A 158 29.34 -7.91 5.39
CA ASN A 158 27.98 -7.39 5.31
C ASN A 158 28.01 -5.97 4.71
N ALA A 159 27.01 -5.63 3.89
CA ALA A 159 26.96 -4.31 3.27
C ALA A 159 25.54 -3.79 3.15
N GLY A 160 25.42 -2.47 3.07
CA GLY A 160 24.15 -1.78 2.91
C GLY A 160 23.36 -1.65 4.20
N THR A 161 22.24 -0.95 4.10
CA THR A 161 21.38 -0.60 5.22
C THR A 161 19.98 -1.14 4.97
N LEU A 162 19.38 -1.74 6.01
CA LEU A 162 17.96 -2.11 6.01
C LEU A 162 17.22 -1.29 7.05
N ILE A 163 16.31 -0.44 6.61
CA ILE A 163 15.44 0.32 7.51
C ILE A 163 14.10 -0.39 7.58
N LEU A 164 13.61 -0.71 8.77
CA LEU A 164 12.36 -1.45 8.98
C LEU A 164 11.47 -0.72 9.97
N ASP A 165 10.23 -0.44 9.56
CA ASP A 165 9.23 0.13 10.45
C ASP A 165 7.82 -0.37 10.08
N ALA A 166 6.90 -0.28 11.04
CA ALA A 166 5.51 -0.67 10.87
C ALA A 166 4.59 0.53 10.81
N THR A 167 3.56 0.45 9.96
CA THR A 167 2.53 1.48 9.83
C THR A 167 1.14 0.85 9.69
N CYS A 168 0.12 1.70 9.70
CA CYS A 168 -1.24 1.33 9.34
C CYS A 168 -1.64 2.10 8.08
N ALA A 169 -2.25 1.39 7.14
CA ALA A 169 -2.91 1.92 5.95
C ALA A 169 -4.42 2.02 6.23
N PRO A 170 -4.93 3.20 6.65
CA PRO A 170 -6.32 3.37 7.06
C PRO A 170 -7.32 3.14 5.91
N GLN A 171 -8.41 2.49 6.28
CA GLN A 171 -9.54 2.20 5.42
C GLN A 171 -10.58 3.33 5.53
N LYS A 172 -11.16 3.74 4.40
CA LYS A 172 -12.28 4.68 4.35
C LYS A 172 -13.55 4.03 4.92
N ILE A 173 -13.72 4.15 6.23
CA ILE A 173 -14.94 3.77 6.94
C ILE A 173 -15.50 4.96 7.71
N LYS A 174 -16.82 4.92 7.95
CA LYS A 174 -17.42 5.76 8.97
C LYS A 174 -16.81 5.38 10.33
N TYR A 175 -16.51 6.39 11.16
CA TYR A 175 -15.93 6.13 12.47
C TYR A 175 -16.84 5.17 13.27
N PRO A 176 -16.30 4.05 13.78
CA PRO A 176 -17.13 2.99 14.33
C PRO A 176 -17.68 3.38 15.70
N THR A 177 -19.01 3.37 15.81
CA THR A 177 -19.68 3.47 17.11
C THR A 177 -20.66 2.32 17.28
N ASP A 178 -20.75 1.80 18.49
CA ASP A 178 -21.61 0.65 18.81
C ASP A 178 -23.07 0.89 18.43
N THR A 179 -23.56 2.11 18.63
CA THR A 179 -24.92 2.51 18.28
C THR A 179 -25.16 2.62 16.77
N GLU A 180 -24.11 2.94 16.00
CA GLU A 180 -24.16 2.93 14.55
C GLU A 180 -24.24 1.50 14.02
N LEU A 181 -23.35 0.62 14.51
CA LEU A 181 -23.31 -0.78 14.10
C LEU A 181 -24.63 -1.51 14.41
N LEU A 182 -25.22 -1.26 15.58
CA LEU A 182 -26.54 -1.79 15.92
C LEU A 182 -27.64 -1.27 14.99
N ASN A 183 -27.56 -0.02 14.56
CA ASN A 183 -28.54 0.53 13.62
C ASN A 183 -28.35 -0.02 12.21
N GLU A 184 -27.11 -0.16 11.72
CA GLU A 184 -26.80 -0.82 10.46
C GLU A 184 -27.34 -2.25 10.46
N ALA A 185 -27.00 -3.04 11.50
CA ALA A 185 -27.50 -4.40 11.69
C ALA A 185 -29.03 -4.48 11.68
N ARG A 186 -29.71 -3.58 12.40
CA ARG A 186 -31.18 -3.46 12.38
C ARG A 186 -31.70 -3.22 10.96
N THR A 187 -31.19 -2.20 10.27
CA THR A 187 -31.71 -1.85 8.94
C THR A 187 -31.50 -2.95 7.91
N HIS A 188 -30.39 -3.69 8.00
CA HIS A 188 -30.14 -4.83 7.15
C HIS A 188 -31.03 -6.03 7.52
N ALA A 189 -31.27 -6.30 8.80
CA ALA A 189 -32.21 -7.33 9.24
C ALA A 189 -33.65 -7.02 8.80
N GLU A 190 -34.12 -5.78 8.99
CA GLU A 190 -35.44 -5.31 8.54
C GLU A 190 -35.62 -5.50 7.03
N LYS A 191 -34.58 -5.22 6.24
CA LYS A 191 -34.59 -5.43 4.78
C LYS A 191 -34.59 -6.92 4.42
N MET A 192 -33.82 -7.75 5.11
CA MET A 192 -33.85 -9.19 4.88
C MET A 192 -35.23 -9.78 5.16
N VAL A 193 -35.91 -9.34 6.21
CA VAL A 193 -37.30 -9.73 6.48
C VAL A 193 -38.22 -9.27 5.36
N ASP A 194 -38.06 -8.03 4.85
CA ASP A 194 -38.83 -7.55 3.69
C ASP A 194 -38.63 -8.46 2.47
N ASP A 195 -37.38 -8.73 2.11
CA ASP A 195 -37.02 -9.54 0.93
C ASP A 195 -37.57 -10.98 1.06
N ILE A 196 -37.49 -11.59 2.24
CA ILE A 196 -38.04 -12.93 2.52
C ILE A 196 -39.57 -12.93 2.38
N CYS A 197 -40.25 -11.95 2.99
CA CYS A 197 -41.72 -11.88 2.93
C CYS A 197 -42.21 -11.66 1.50
N GLU A 198 -41.57 -10.77 0.76
CA GLU A 198 -41.93 -10.46 -0.62
C GLU A 198 -41.72 -11.67 -1.55
N THR A 199 -40.60 -12.38 -1.40
CA THR A 199 -40.29 -13.56 -2.23
C THR A 199 -41.25 -14.73 -1.98
N ASN A 200 -41.74 -14.89 -0.75
CA ASN A 200 -42.57 -16.03 -0.35
C ASN A 200 -44.06 -15.69 -0.17
N GLY A 201 -44.48 -14.45 -0.47
CA GLY A 201 -45.87 -14.01 -0.31
C GLY A 201 -46.35 -13.94 1.15
N PHE A 202 -45.44 -13.80 2.13
CA PHE A 202 -45.79 -13.71 3.54
C PHE A 202 -46.23 -12.30 3.94
N SER A 203 -47.10 -12.22 4.95
CA SER A 203 -47.43 -10.94 5.58
C SER A 203 -46.25 -10.42 6.42
N LYS A 204 -45.97 -9.13 6.29
CA LYS A 204 -44.83 -8.50 6.97
C LYS A 204 -45.07 -8.43 8.49
N PRO A 205 -44.15 -8.94 9.31
CA PRO A 205 -44.33 -8.90 10.76
C PRO A 205 -44.10 -7.49 11.32
N ARG A 206 -44.56 -7.26 12.55
CA ARG A 206 -44.44 -5.94 13.20
C ARG A 206 -43.00 -5.68 13.65
N MET A 207 -42.32 -4.71 13.01
CA MET A 207 -40.90 -4.38 13.29
C MET A 207 -40.64 -3.01 13.98
N TYR A 208 -41.66 -2.18 14.22
CA TYR A 208 -41.52 -0.87 14.91
C TYR A 208 -40.47 0.09 14.30
N ARG A 209 -40.20 0.00 12.99
CA ARG A 209 -39.12 0.73 12.27
C ARG A 209 -39.04 2.22 12.59
N LYS A 210 -40.18 2.93 12.56
CA LYS A 210 -40.27 4.37 12.87
C LYS A 210 -39.81 4.67 14.30
N LYS A 211 -40.19 3.84 15.27
CA LYS A 211 -39.80 3.97 16.68
C LYS A 211 -38.31 3.70 16.86
N ALA A 212 -37.79 2.64 16.25
CA ALA A 212 -36.37 2.30 16.30
C ALA A 212 -35.48 3.39 15.70
N ARG A 213 -35.86 3.93 14.54
CA ARG A 213 -35.19 5.08 13.92
C ARG A 213 -35.21 6.32 14.82
N LYS A 214 -36.35 6.64 15.44
CA LYS A 214 -36.45 7.78 16.37
C LYS A 214 -35.54 7.60 17.59
N ASP A 215 -35.50 6.40 18.16
CA ASP A 215 -34.60 6.09 19.29
C ASP A 215 -33.13 6.23 18.90
N TYR A 216 -32.71 5.69 17.75
CA TYR A 216 -31.33 5.85 17.24
C TYR A 216 -30.99 7.33 16.97
N LEU A 217 -31.86 8.07 16.29
CA LEU A 217 -31.63 9.50 16.02
C LEU A 217 -31.50 10.32 17.30
N SER A 218 -32.23 9.95 18.36
CA SER A 218 -32.11 10.61 19.67
C SER A 218 -30.71 10.44 20.28
N ILE A 219 -30.01 9.34 19.97
CA ILE A 219 -28.63 9.10 20.40
C ILE A 219 -27.66 9.92 19.54
N VAL A 220 -27.80 9.88 18.21
CA VAL A 220 -26.88 10.56 17.29
C VAL A 220 -26.89 12.07 17.49
N ARG A 221 -28.08 12.66 17.66
CA ARG A 221 -28.25 14.12 17.83
C ARG A 221 -27.72 14.64 19.17
N ARG A 222 -27.51 13.76 20.16
CA ARG A 222 -27.09 14.17 21.50
C ARG A 222 -25.55 14.30 21.58
N LYS A 223 -25.08 15.52 21.87
CA LYS A 223 -23.64 15.83 22.01
C LYS A 223 -22.97 15.08 23.17
N ARG A 224 -23.56 15.11 24.37
CA ARG A 224 -23.00 14.47 25.59
C ARG A 224 -23.88 13.29 26.03
N LYS A 225 -23.28 12.11 26.13
CA LYS A 225 -23.97 10.84 26.39
C LYS A 225 -23.48 10.26 27.72
N SER A 226 -24.20 10.53 28.82
CA SER A 226 -23.87 9.89 30.10
C SER A 226 -24.20 8.40 30.05
N ALA A 227 -23.43 7.58 30.75
CA ALA A 227 -23.62 6.12 30.76
C ALA A 227 -25.03 5.73 31.23
N LYS A 228 -25.54 6.38 32.27
CA LYS A 228 -26.90 6.17 32.82
C LYS A 228 -27.99 6.43 31.78
N TRP A 229 -27.81 7.41 30.90
CA TRP A 229 -28.77 7.72 29.84
C TRP A 229 -28.60 6.82 28.61
N LEU A 230 -27.35 6.53 28.23
CA LEU A 230 -27.04 5.78 27.01
C LEU A 230 -27.38 4.29 27.16
N ARG A 231 -27.15 3.70 28.33
CA ARG A 231 -27.32 2.26 28.55
C ARG A 231 -28.76 1.76 28.32
N PRO A 232 -29.83 2.40 28.83
CA PRO A 232 -31.21 2.02 28.48
C PRO A 232 -31.52 2.13 26.98
N LYS A 233 -30.87 3.07 26.27
CA LYS A 233 -31.06 3.25 24.82
C LYS A 233 -30.37 2.15 24.03
N ILE A 234 -29.15 1.76 24.40
CA ILE A 234 -28.47 0.58 23.82
C ILE A 234 -29.31 -0.68 24.02
N ARG A 235 -29.88 -0.88 25.22
CA ARG A 235 -30.79 -2.01 25.49
C ARG A 235 -31.98 -2.04 24.52
N LYS A 236 -32.58 -0.89 24.22
CA LYS A 236 -33.67 -0.79 23.24
C LYS A 236 -33.20 -1.16 21.84
N LEU A 237 -32.05 -0.66 21.40
CA LEU A 237 -31.48 -1.00 20.08
C LEU A 237 -31.19 -2.50 19.96
N LEU A 238 -30.58 -3.11 20.98
CA LEU A 238 -30.39 -4.57 21.04
C LEU A 238 -31.70 -5.33 20.94
N GLY A 239 -32.76 -4.85 21.60
CA GLY A 239 -34.09 -5.45 21.53
C GLY A 239 -34.72 -5.38 20.14
N TYR A 240 -34.48 -4.31 19.37
CA TYR A 240 -34.92 -4.22 17.98
C TYR A 240 -34.19 -5.24 17.09
N VAL A 241 -32.85 -5.26 17.16
CA VAL A 241 -32.04 -6.22 16.37
C VAL A 241 -32.38 -7.66 16.71
N ARG A 242 -32.51 -8.00 18.01
CA ARG A 242 -32.90 -9.34 18.45
C ARG A 242 -34.20 -9.79 17.81
N ARG A 243 -35.23 -8.94 17.84
CA ARG A 243 -36.54 -9.27 17.25
C ARG A 243 -36.42 -9.59 15.76
N ASP A 244 -35.67 -8.77 15.04
CA ASP A 244 -35.52 -8.94 13.59
C ASP A 244 -34.72 -10.22 13.28
N ILE A 245 -33.71 -10.55 14.09
CA ILE A 245 -33.01 -11.86 14.04
C ILE A 245 -33.98 -13.01 14.30
N ASP A 246 -34.83 -12.91 15.33
CA ASP A 246 -35.77 -13.96 15.71
C ASP A 246 -36.78 -14.25 14.57
N TYR A 247 -37.24 -13.21 13.84
CA TYR A 247 -38.06 -13.42 12.64
C TYR A 247 -37.30 -14.17 11.55
N ILE A 248 -36.06 -13.78 11.25
CA ILE A 248 -35.25 -14.45 10.22
C ILE A 248 -35.01 -15.91 10.61
N LYS A 249 -34.67 -16.19 11.87
CA LYS A 249 -34.50 -17.58 12.38
C LYS A 249 -35.79 -18.38 12.25
N GLY A 250 -36.94 -17.79 12.60
CA GLY A 250 -38.24 -18.42 12.42
C GLY A 250 -38.48 -18.83 10.96
N TYR A 251 -38.20 -17.96 9.99
CA TYR A 251 -38.33 -18.32 8.58
C TYR A 251 -37.38 -19.46 8.16
N LEU A 252 -36.14 -19.45 8.65
CA LEU A 252 -35.18 -20.53 8.39
C LEU A 252 -35.66 -21.88 8.95
N GLU A 253 -36.24 -21.88 10.15
CA GLU A 253 -36.82 -23.08 10.78
C GLU A 253 -38.01 -23.64 9.98
N HIS A 254 -38.76 -22.77 9.28
CA HIS A 254 -39.85 -23.15 8.37
C HIS A 254 -39.36 -23.57 6.96
N GLY A 255 -38.05 -23.74 6.77
CA GLY A 255 -37.47 -24.27 5.53
C GLY A 255 -37.10 -23.22 4.48
N ILE A 256 -37.19 -21.92 4.78
CA ILE A 256 -36.73 -20.86 3.87
C ILE A 256 -35.22 -20.88 3.77
N LYS A 257 -34.69 -20.89 2.54
CA LYS A 257 -33.25 -20.84 2.27
C LYS A 257 -32.81 -19.43 1.87
N LEU A 258 -31.80 -18.91 2.55
CA LEU A 258 -31.15 -17.66 2.18
C LEU A 258 -30.18 -17.89 1.02
N ASN A 259 -30.08 -16.92 0.11
CA ASN A 259 -28.99 -16.93 -0.87
C ASN A 259 -27.65 -16.62 -0.18
N GLU A 260 -26.53 -16.89 -0.85
CA GLU A 260 -25.18 -16.73 -0.28
C GLU A 260 -24.92 -15.32 0.28
N LYS A 261 -25.43 -14.28 -0.40
CA LYS A 261 -25.27 -12.88 0.03
C LYS A 261 -26.08 -12.58 1.29
N GLN A 262 -27.33 -13.05 1.35
CA GLN A 262 -28.20 -12.94 2.52
C GLN A 262 -27.60 -13.71 3.70
N GLN A 263 -27.09 -14.92 3.46
CA GLN A 263 -26.44 -15.75 4.48
C GLN A 263 -25.25 -15.01 5.12
N LYS A 264 -24.32 -14.50 4.31
CA LYS A 264 -23.17 -13.69 4.79
C LYS A 264 -23.63 -12.44 5.54
N THR A 265 -24.69 -11.78 5.06
CA THR A 265 -25.25 -10.59 5.72
C THR A 265 -25.82 -10.94 7.09
N PHE A 266 -26.56 -12.05 7.19
CA PHE A 266 -27.16 -12.52 8.43
C PHE A 266 -26.12 -12.93 9.47
N GLU A 267 -25.06 -13.62 9.04
CA GLU A 267 -23.93 -13.96 9.91
C GLU A 267 -23.28 -12.72 10.53
N VAL A 268 -23.09 -11.66 9.74
CA VAL A 268 -22.57 -10.37 10.24
C VAL A 268 -23.55 -9.72 11.23
N ILE A 269 -24.85 -9.73 10.94
CA ILE A 269 -25.89 -9.21 11.85
C ILE A 269 -25.83 -9.93 13.21
N CYS A 270 -25.83 -11.27 13.19
CA CYS A 270 -25.76 -12.09 14.40
C CYS A 270 -24.46 -11.82 15.18
N ARG A 271 -23.30 -11.81 14.52
CA ARG A 271 -22.02 -11.51 15.19
C ARG A 271 -21.99 -10.11 15.82
N ILE A 272 -22.52 -9.10 15.13
CA ILE A 272 -22.63 -7.75 15.71
C ILE A 272 -23.55 -7.77 16.94
N TYR A 273 -24.71 -8.43 16.84
CA TYR A 273 -25.63 -8.55 17.97
C TYR A 273 -24.96 -9.22 19.17
N ASP A 274 -24.31 -10.36 18.98
CA ASP A 274 -23.66 -11.14 20.04
C ASP A 274 -22.54 -10.34 20.71
N GLN A 275 -21.66 -9.72 19.92
CA GLN A 275 -20.57 -8.87 20.43
C GLN A 275 -21.11 -7.69 21.24
N GLN A 276 -22.16 -7.01 20.74
CA GLN A 276 -22.75 -5.86 21.41
C GLN A 276 -23.53 -6.27 22.68
N LYS A 277 -24.18 -7.43 22.66
CA LYS A 277 -24.87 -8.00 23.82
C LYS A 277 -23.87 -8.40 24.91
N GLU A 278 -22.79 -9.07 24.55
CA GLU A 278 -21.70 -9.44 25.46
C GLU A 278 -21.10 -8.19 26.14
N MET A 279 -20.71 -7.19 25.35
CA MET A 279 -20.17 -5.93 25.86
C MET A 279 -21.18 -5.21 26.78
N PHE A 280 -22.46 -5.22 26.40
CA PHE A 280 -23.53 -4.66 27.21
C PHE A 280 -23.65 -5.37 28.56
N ASP A 281 -23.73 -6.70 28.57
CA ASP A 281 -23.94 -7.51 29.78
C ASP A 281 -22.73 -7.44 30.73
N LYS A 282 -21.53 -7.67 30.20
CA LYS A 282 -20.27 -7.64 30.97
C LYS A 282 -19.81 -6.22 31.35
N LYS A 283 -20.50 -5.18 30.88
CA LYS A 283 -20.13 -3.76 31.09
C LYS A 283 -18.70 -3.44 30.63
N THR A 284 -18.31 -4.00 29.48
CA THR A 284 -16.98 -3.81 28.86
C THR A 284 -17.10 -3.14 27.50
N HIS A 285 -16.00 -2.57 27.01
CA HIS A 285 -15.88 -1.97 25.66
C HIS A 285 -14.94 -2.77 24.74
N SER A 286 -14.55 -3.97 25.17
CA SER A 286 -13.65 -4.86 24.46
C SER A 286 -14.30 -6.23 24.26
N VAL A 287 -14.10 -6.78 23.07
CA VAL A 287 -14.50 -8.13 22.69
C VAL A 287 -13.51 -8.64 21.65
N LYS A 288 -13.25 -9.94 21.64
CA LYS A 288 -12.37 -10.57 20.65
C LYS A 288 -12.96 -10.40 19.23
N ASP A 289 -12.10 -10.16 18.26
CA ASP A 289 -12.47 -10.02 16.84
C ASP A 289 -13.58 -9.00 16.58
N ARG A 290 -13.54 -7.88 17.31
CA ARG A 290 -14.57 -6.83 17.27
C ARG A 290 -14.82 -6.34 15.84
N ILE A 291 -16.07 -6.41 15.41
CA ILE A 291 -16.53 -5.82 14.16
C ILE A 291 -16.64 -4.31 14.34
N VAL A 292 -16.02 -3.56 13.43
CA VAL A 292 -16.03 -2.10 13.41
C VAL A 292 -16.79 -1.52 12.22
N SER A 293 -17.07 -2.33 11.18
CA SER A 293 -17.87 -1.90 10.03
C SER A 293 -18.75 -3.05 9.57
N PHE A 294 -20.04 -2.78 9.36
CA PHE A 294 -20.95 -3.78 8.79
C PHE A 294 -20.51 -4.20 7.38
N SER A 295 -20.12 -3.23 6.55
CA SER A 295 -19.69 -3.48 5.17
C SER A 295 -18.31 -4.16 5.05
N GLN A 296 -17.50 -4.10 6.12
CA GLN A 296 -16.12 -4.60 6.16
C GLN A 296 -15.88 -5.33 7.49
N PRO A 297 -16.56 -6.48 7.71
CA PRO A 297 -16.57 -7.18 8.99
C PRO A 297 -15.23 -7.85 9.32
N TRP A 298 -14.29 -7.91 8.38
CA TRP A 298 -12.93 -8.42 8.55
C TRP A 298 -11.96 -7.39 9.13
N LEU A 299 -12.34 -6.10 9.15
CA LEU A 299 -11.49 -5.04 9.70
C LEU A 299 -11.44 -5.11 11.22
N ARG A 300 -10.28 -4.84 11.82
CA ARG A 300 -10.10 -4.79 13.28
C ARG A 300 -9.60 -3.42 13.74
N PRO A 301 -9.87 -3.06 15.01
CA PRO A 301 -9.19 -1.94 15.66
C PRO A 301 -7.70 -2.23 15.83
N ILE A 302 -6.83 -1.33 15.37
CA ILE A 302 -5.39 -1.39 15.59
C ILE A 302 -5.00 -0.28 16.56
N VAL A 303 -4.63 -0.66 17.80
CA VAL A 303 -4.18 0.31 18.81
C VAL A 303 -2.79 0.80 18.44
N ARG A 304 -2.66 2.11 18.17
CA ARG A 304 -1.37 2.77 17.90
C ARG A 304 -1.24 3.90 18.91
N GLY A 305 -0.12 3.97 19.64
CA GLY A 305 0.12 4.95 20.70
C GLY A 305 0.29 6.40 20.21
N LYS A 306 -0.30 6.78 19.08
CA LYS A 306 -0.18 8.11 18.48
C LYS A 306 -1.10 9.10 19.19
N ALA A 307 -0.61 10.32 19.40
CA ALA A 307 -1.33 11.38 20.10
C ALA A 307 -2.67 11.77 19.43
N LYS A 308 -2.73 11.81 18.09
CA LYS A 308 -3.93 12.22 17.33
C LYS A 308 -5.00 11.14 17.19
N ALA A 309 -4.60 9.86 17.14
CA ALA A 309 -5.51 8.74 16.99
C ALA A 309 -4.96 7.52 17.75
N LYS A 310 -5.61 7.17 18.86
CA LYS A 310 -5.23 6.01 19.69
C LYS A 310 -5.50 4.67 18.99
N VAL A 311 -6.44 4.66 18.05
CA VAL A 311 -6.87 3.47 17.31
C VAL A 311 -7.04 3.86 15.85
N GLU A 312 -6.40 3.09 14.97
CA GLU A 312 -6.53 3.18 13.51
C GLU A 312 -7.32 1.96 13.01
N PHE A 313 -8.01 2.09 11.87
CA PHE A 313 -8.80 1.02 11.26
C PHE A 313 -8.30 0.81 9.84
N GLY A 314 -7.54 -0.24 9.62
CA GLY A 314 -6.85 -0.45 8.34
C GLY A 314 -6.05 -1.74 8.31
N ALA A 315 -5.24 -1.90 7.26
CA ALA A 315 -4.20 -2.93 7.26
C ALA A 315 -3.00 -2.43 8.06
N LYS A 316 -2.54 -3.23 9.01
CA LYS A 316 -1.22 -3.10 9.63
C LYS A 316 -0.18 -3.69 8.67
N LEU A 317 0.92 -2.99 8.45
CA LEU A 317 2.01 -3.48 7.61
C LEU A 317 3.39 -3.11 8.14
N ASP A 318 4.37 -3.97 7.88
CA ASP A 318 5.79 -3.68 8.01
C ASP A 318 6.35 -3.37 6.63
N LEU A 319 7.08 -2.26 6.52
CA LEU A 319 7.74 -1.83 5.30
C LEU A 319 9.24 -1.77 5.56
N SER A 320 10.02 -2.36 4.66
CA SER A 320 11.46 -2.17 4.64
C SER A 320 11.86 -1.20 3.53
N ILE A 321 12.87 -0.38 3.76
CA ILE A 321 13.58 0.39 2.74
C ILE A 321 15.05 -0.01 2.77
N ASP A 322 15.62 -0.33 1.60
CA ASP A 322 17.04 -0.64 1.46
C ASP A 322 17.89 0.61 1.20
N SER A 323 19.21 0.44 1.07
CA SER A 323 20.15 1.53 0.80
C SER A 323 19.93 2.26 -0.52
N ASN A 324 19.17 1.66 -1.44
CA ASN A 324 18.83 2.26 -2.74
C ASN A 324 17.50 3.04 -2.68
N GLY A 325 16.90 3.15 -1.48
CA GLY A 325 15.62 3.80 -1.26
C GLY A 325 14.43 2.97 -1.75
N MET A 326 14.62 1.67 -2.04
CA MET A 326 13.55 0.83 -2.58
C MET A 326 12.73 0.20 -1.45
N ALA A 327 11.42 0.46 -1.49
CA ALA A 327 10.49 0.00 -0.47
C ALA A 327 9.89 -1.38 -0.78
N ARG A 328 9.73 -2.21 0.25
CA ARG A 328 9.12 -3.55 0.15
C ARG A 328 8.19 -3.82 1.32
N ILE A 329 7.08 -4.49 1.03
CA ILE A 329 6.12 -4.92 2.04
C ILE A 329 6.61 -6.22 2.66
N GLU A 330 7.00 -6.18 3.93
CA GLU A 330 7.54 -7.34 4.62
C GLU A 330 6.43 -8.19 5.24
N LYS A 331 5.40 -7.54 5.79
CA LYS A 331 4.23 -8.21 6.35
C LYS A 331 3.02 -7.31 6.24
N THR A 332 1.84 -7.90 6.00
CA THR A 332 0.55 -7.21 6.06
C THR A 332 -0.45 -8.07 6.84
N SER A 333 -1.29 -7.42 7.65
CA SER A 333 -2.39 -8.08 8.35
C SER A 333 -3.50 -7.08 8.68
N PHE A 334 -4.73 -7.56 8.76
CA PHE A 334 -5.85 -6.79 9.32
C PHE A 334 -6.00 -7.02 10.82
N ASP A 335 -5.31 -8.01 11.36
CA ASP A 335 -5.22 -8.29 12.79
C ASP A 335 -3.96 -7.66 13.39
N ALA A 336 -4.01 -7.32 14.68
CA ALA A 336 -2.83 -6.86 15.40
C ALA A 336 -1.83 -8.02 15.58
N TYR A 337 -0.55 -7.75 15.32
CA TYR A 337 0.55 -8.68 15.57
C TYR A 337 1.75 -7.95 16.19
N ASN A 338 2.66 -8.72 16.78
CA ASN A 338 3.94 -8.20 17.29
C ASN A 338 4.91 -7.93 16.13
N GLU A 339 5.19 -6.66 15.89
CA GLU A 339 6.07 -6.16 14.82
C GLU A 339 7.49 -6.73 14.96
N ALA A 340 7.96 -6.95 16.19
CA ALA A 340 9.31 -7.47 16.44
C ALA A 340 9.59 -8.82 15.76
N SER A 341 8.55 -9.62 15.51
CA SER A 341 8.67 -10.93 14.84
C SER A 341 9.07 -10.84 13.35
N VAL A 342 9.00 -9.66 12.74
CA VAL A 342 9.21 -9.48 11.29
C VAL A 342 10.68 -9.32 10.91
N LEU A 343 11.51 -8.81 11.83
CA LEU A 343 12.90 -8.42 11.53
C LEU A 343 13.72 -9.56 10.92
N VAL A 344 13.66 -10.76 11.49
CA VAL A 344 14.44 -11.91 10.99
C VAL A 344 14.08 -12.24 9.55
N GLN A 345 12.79 -12.23 9.21
CA GLN A 345 12.32 -12.52 7.86
C GLN A 345 12.74 -11.43 6.87
N ALA A 346 12.64 -10.15 7.27
CA ALA A 346 13.08 -9.03 6.44
C ALA A 346 14.59 -9.09 6.15
N VAL A 347 15.41 -9.43 7.16
CA VAL A 347 16.86 -9.60 7.00
C VAL A 347 17.20 -10.78 6.09
N ARG A 348 16.46 -11.90 6.19
CA ARG A 348 16.65 -13.05 5.28
C ARG A 348 16.32 -12.69 3.84
N ARG A 349 15.18 -12.04 3.60
CA ARG A 349 14.82 -11.58 2.26
C ARG A 349 15.83 -10.58 1.69
N PHE A 350 16.43 -9.73 2.53
CA PHE A 350 17.54 -8.88 2.10
C PHE A 350 18.74 -9.71 1.65
N TYR A 351 19.11 -10.75 2.40
CA TYR A 351 20.18 -11.68 2.03
C TYR A 351 19.87 -12.40 0.72
N ASP A 352 18.65 -12.95 0.57
CA ASP A 352 18.25 -13.70 -0.62
C ASP A 352 18.37 -12.86 -1.91
N ARG A 353 18.15 -11.54 -1.81
CA ARG A 353 18.29 -10.59 -2.93
C ARG A 353 19.74 -10.17 -3.20
N ASN A 354 20.51 -9.93 -2.14
CA ASN A 354 21.81 -9.26 -2.25
C ASN A 354 23.00 -10.22 -2.16
N GLY A 355 22.78 -11.49 -1.80
CA GLY A 355 23.82 -12.49 -1.53
C GLY A 355 24.59 -12.24 -0.22
N ARG A 356 24.30 -11.16 0.51
CA ARG A 356 24.97 -10.74 1.75
C ARG A 356 24.00 -10.10 2.73
N TYR A 357 24.33 -10.15 4.02
CA TYR A 357 23.50 -9.53 5.06
C TYR A 357 23.70 -8.00 5.07
N PRO A 358 22.72 -7.24 5.59
CA PRO A 358 22.91 -5.81 5.77
C PRO A 358 23.99 -5.54 6.82
N GLU A 359 24.84 -4.55 6.58
CA GLU A 359 25.83 -4.10 7.57
C GLU A 359 25.12 -3.61 8.83
N ARG A 360 24.03 -2.84 8.64
CA ARG A 360 23.21 -2.31 9.73
C ARG A 360 21.72 -2.39 9.46
N VAL A 361 20.96 -2.57 10.54
CA VAL A 361 19.50 -2.53 10.54
C VAL A 361 19.04 -1.35 11.39
N LEU A 362 18.26 -0.45 10.79
CA LEU A 362 17.65 0.70 11.44
C LEU A 362 16.19 0.37 11.73
N ALA A 363 15.83 0.16 12.99
CA ALA A 363 14.48 -0.25 13.35
C ALA A 363 14.03 0.36 14.68
N ASP A 364 12.71 0.40 14.86
CA ASP A 364 12.07 0.93 16.05
C ASP A 364 12.40 0.13 17.32
N LYS A 365 12.13 0.72 18.51
CA LYS A 365 12.48 0.08 19.80
C LYS A 365 11.88 -1.32 19.95
N ILE A 366 10.68 -1.55 19.42
CA ILE A 366 9.98 -2.83 19.52
C ILE A 366 10.77 -3.99 18.89
N TYR A 367 11.51 -3.73 17.81
CA TYR A 367 12.30 -4.75 17.10
C TYR A 367 13.58 -5.16 17.84
N ARG A 368 14.00 -4.41 18.86
CA ARG A 368 15.29 -4.62 19.55
C ARG A 368 15.23 -5.61 20.71
N ASN A 369 14.43 -6.67 20.55
CA ASN A 369 14.30 -7.75 21.52
C ASN A 369 15.57 -8.64 21.58
N ARG A 370 15.66 -9.55 22.56
CA ARG A 370 16.85 -10.40 22.77
C ARG A 370 17.11 -11.34 21.59
N GLU A 371 16.06 -11.91 21.01
CA GLU A 371 16.12 -12.84 19.89
C GLU A 371 16.70 -12.17 18.63
N ASN A 372 16.14 -11.04 18.21
CA ASN A 372 16.60 -10.27 17.05
C ASN A 372 18.05 -9.78 17.23
N ARG A 373 18.42 -9.35 18.45
CA ARG A 373 19.81 -8.96 18.74
C ARG A 373 20.77 -10.14 18.62
N SER A 374 20.40 -11.30 19.16
CA SER A 374 21.21 -12.51 19.04
C SER A 374 21.37 -12.91 17.57
N TYR A 375 20.27 -12.89 16.82
CA TYR A 375 20.25 -13.18 15.39
C TYR A 375 21.18 -12.28 14.58
N CYS A 376 21.11 -10.96 14.83
CA CYS A 376 21.97 -9.98 14.18
C CYS A 376 23.43 -10.13 14.60
N LYS A 377 23.72 -10.31 15.89
CA LYS A 377 25.08 -10.43 16.41
C LYS A 377 25.82 -11.63 15.82
N ILE A 378 25.17 -12.78 15.73
CA ILE A 378 25.76 -14.01 15.15
C ILE A 378 26.15 -13.80 13.68
N ARG A 379 25.47 -12.90 12.98
CA ARG A 379 25.67 -12.61 11.56
C ARG A 379 26.50 -11.35 11.30
N GLY A 380 27.07 -10.73 12.33
CA GLY A 380 27.83 -9.48 12.18
C GLY A 380 26.98 -8.27 11.77
N ILE A 381 25.67 -8.28 12.02
CA ILE A 381 24.75 -7.20 11.64
C ILE A 381 24.63 -6.21 12.81
N ARG A 382 24.84 -4.91 12.55
CA ARG A 382 24.66 -3.84 13.53
C ARG A 382 23.19 -3.42 13.63
N LEU A 383 22.49 -3.89 14.66
CA LEU A 383 21.15 -3.39 14.98
C LEU A 383 21.25 -2.05 15.73
N ALA A 384 20.85 -0.95 15.09
CA ALA A 384 21.05 0.40 15.59
C ALA A 384 20.30 0.70 16.91
N GLY A 385 20.83 1.68 17.65
CA GLY A 385 20.28 2.15 18.92
C GLY A 385 20.88 1.46 20.17
N PRO A 386 20.58 2.00 21.38
CA PRO A 386 21.22 1.57 22.62
C PRO A 386 20.98 0.09 22.94
N SER A 387 21.90 -0.51 23.71
CA SER A 387 21.77 -1.88 24.27
C SER A 387 20.54 -2.02 25.16
N LEU A 388 20.04 -3.27 25.32
CA LEU A 388 18.97 -3.55 26.27
C LEU A 388 19.49 -3.44 27.70
N GLY A 389 18.73 -2.79 28.59
CA GLY A 389 19.04 -2.68 30.01
C GLY A 389 19.58 -1.30 30.41
N ARG A 390 20.10 -1.21 31.63
CA ARG A 390 20.72 0.02 32.15
C ARG A 390 22.02 0.29 31.37
N PRO A 391 22.25 1.52 30.87
CA PRO A 391 23.52 1.88 30.26
C PRO A 391 24.68 1.58 31.22
N LYS A 392 25.80 1.05 30.70
CA LYS A 392 27.02 0.92 31.50
C LYS A 392 27.51 2.32 31.90
N LYS A 393 28.06 2.45 33.11
CA LYS A 393 28.43 3.75 33.73
C LYS A 393 29.40 4.57 32.87
N ASP A 394 30.23 3.90 32.06
CA ASP A 394 31.28 4.51 31.23
C ASP A 394 31.08 4.29 29.71
N GLN A 395 29.85 4.02 29.27
CA GLN A 395 29.61 3.83 27.84
C GLN A 395 29.61 5.19 27.11
N THR A 396 30.73 5.53 26.47
CA THR A 396 30.78 6.59 25.45
C THR A 396 29.83 6.22 24.32
N ARG A 397 28.68 6.89 24.28
CA ARG A 397 27.78 6.82 23.13
C ARG A 397 28.40 7.63 22.02
N ASP A 398 28.62 6.99 20.89
CA ASP A 398 28.98 7.69 19.67
C ASP A 398 27.76 8.49 19.18
N LYS A 399 27.66 9.73 19.65
CA LYS A 399 26.56 10.65 19.33
C LYS A 399 26.46 10.92 17.83
N GLU A 400 27.57 10.82 17.11
CA GLU A 400 27.56 11.01 15.66
C GLU A 400 26.89 9.84 14.94
N ILE A 401 27.23 8.61 15.32
CA ILE A 401 26.57 7.42 14.77
C ILE A 401 25.07 7.43 15.10
N GLU A 402 24.70 7.77 16.35
CA GLU A 402 23.29 7.85 16.76
C GLU A 402 22.54 8.95 16.00
N TYR A 403 23.19 10.09 15.71
CA TYR A 403 22.63 11.14 14.88
C TYR A 403 22.44 10.68 13.42
N ARG A 404 23.47 10.07 12.81
CA ARG A 404 23.41 9.53 11.44
C ARG A 404 22.33 8.46 11.30
N ASP A 405 22.29 7.47 12.19
CA ASP A 405 21.27 6.43 12.19
C ASP A 405 19.85 7.00 12.34
N ASN A 406 19.67 8.04 13.16
CA ASN A 406 18.39 8.73 13.27
C ASN A 406 18.03 9.49 11.99
N ALA A 407 18.99 10.17 11.37
CA ALA A 407 18.79 10.90 10.11
C ALA A 407 18.44 9.95 8.96
N ASP A 408 19.10 8.81 8.87
CA ASP A 408 18.82 7.78 7.85
C ASP A 408 17.44 7.16 8.07
N ARG A 409 17.06 6.89 9.33
CA ARG A 409 15.73 6.36 9.66
C ARG A 409 14.58 7.30 9.26
N VAL A 410 14.81 8.62 9.17
CA VAL A 410 13.82 9.58 8.65
C VAL A 410 13.41 9.23 7.23
N GLU A 411 14.23 8.52 6.45
CA GLU A 411 13.86 8.06 5.11
C GLU A 411 12.60 7.18 5.09
N VAL A 412 12.46 6.25 6.04
CA VAL A 412 11.24 5.43 6.15
C VAL A 412 10.02 6.25 6.56
N GLU A 413 10.20 7.21 7.48
CA GLU A 413 9.12 8.14 7.83
C GLU A 413 8.69 9.00 6.63
N ARG A 414 9.65 9.44 5.82
CA ARG A 414 9.40 10.14 4.55
C ARG A 414 8.68 9.23 3.56
N GLY A 415 9.12 7.98 3.40
CA GLY A 415 8.46 6.97 2.57
C GLY A 415 7.00 6.76 2.98
N PHE A 416 6.71 6.61 4.28
CA PHE A 416 5.34 6.51 4.77
C PHE A 416 4.52 7.77 4.53
N SER A 417 5.13 8.95 4.68
CA SER A 417 4.46 10.22 4.39
C SER A 417 4.08 10.30 2.90
N LEU A 418 5.00 9.91 2.01
CA LEU A 418 4.76 9.85 0.56
C LEU A 418 3.68 8.84 0.21
N LEU A 419 3.76 7.60 0.70
CA LEU A 419 2.73 6.58 0.47
C LEU A 419 1.35 7.07 0.87
N LYS A 420 1.26 7.74 2.03
CA LYS A 420 -0.01 8.25 2.56
C LYS A 420 -0.56 9.41 1.72
N ARG A 421 0.25 10.43 1.49
CA ARG A 421 -0.18 11.70 0.89
C ARG A 421 -0.26 11.66 -0.63
N CYS A 422 0.68 10.97 -1.27
CA CYS A 422 0.88 11.01 -2.72
C CYS A 422 0.40 9.73 -3.43
N PHE A 423 0.36 8.58 -2.74
CA PHE A 423 0.02 7.29 -3.36
C PHE A 423 -1.19 6.62 -2.71
N GLY A 424 -2.11 7.40 -2.13
CA GLY A 424 -3.45 6.93 -1.74
C GLY A 424 -3.55 6.07 -0.47
N MET A 425 -2.43 5.82 0.25
CA MET A 425 -2.43 4.95 1.43
C MET A 425 -3.11 5.59 2.67
N GLU A 426 -3.35 6.91 2.68
CA GLU A 426 -4.05 7.60 3.77
C GLU A 426 -5.57 7.37 3.77
N ASN A 427 -6.15 6.89 2.67
CA ASN A 427 -7.61 6.78 2.56
C ASN A 427 -8.02 5.71 1.55
N ILE A 428 -7.81 4.44 1.88
CA ILE A 428 -8.14 3.33 1.00
C ILE A 428 -9.66 3.20 0.84
N ARG A 429 -10.16 3.14 -0.40
CA ARG A 429 -11.61 3.15 -0.70
C ARG A 429 -12.19 1.79 -1.08
N THR A 430 -11.33 0.83 -1.41
CA THR A 430 -11.71 -0.56 -1.73
C THR A 430 -12.35 -1.25 -0.53
N LYS A 431 -13.33 -2.13 -0.73
CA LYS A 431 -14.08 -2.74 0.39
C LYS A 431 -13.78 -4.22 0.64
N LEU A 432 -13.10 -4.89 -0.27
CA LEU A 432 -12.71 -6.29 -0.10
C LEU A 432 -11.29 -6.38 0.42
N ARG A 433 -11.03 -7.41 1.23
CA ARG A 433 -9.73 -7.67 1.86
C ARG A 433 -8.62 -7.68 0.80
N GLU A 434 -8.85 -8.46 -0.26
CA GLU A 434 -7.91 -8.70 -1.34
C GLU A 434 -7.62 -7.41 -2.10
N THR A 435 -8.67 -6.66 -2.46
CA THR A 435 -8.51 -5.40 -3.19
C THR A 435 -7.81 -4.31 -2.37
N THR A 436 -7.98 -4.31 -1.05
CA THR A 436 -7.27 -3.38 -0.16
C THR A 436 -5.77 -3.71 -0.12
N LEU A 437 -5.39 -4.99 -0.09
CA LEU A 437 -3.99 -5.40 -0.18
C LEU A 437 -3.39 -5.07 -1.55
N THR A 438 -4.14 -5.28 -2.64
CA THR A 438 -3.76 -4.83 -3.99
C THR A 438 -3.48 -3.34 -4.04
N THR A 439 -4.36 -2.50 -3.47
CA THR A 439 -4.14 -1.04 -3.41
C THR A 439 -2.87 -0.68 -2.65
N ILE A 440 -2.60 -1.32 -1.51
CA ILE A 440 -1.37 -1.06 -0.73
C ILE A 440 -0.13 -1.45 -1.53
N ALA A 441 -0.14 -2.61 -2.20
CA ALA A 441 0.97 -3.04 -3.04
C ALA A 441 1.21 -2.08 -4.22
N LEU A 442 0.15 -1.63 -4.90
CA LEU A 442 0.25 -0.62 -5.96
C LEU A 442 0.83 0.70 -5.46
N SER A 443 0.44 1.16 -4.26
CA SER A 443 1.02 2.37 -3.65
C SER A 443 2.53 2.27 -3.49
N VAL A 444 3.03 1.11 -3.07
CA VAL A 444 4.48 0.85 -2.93
C VAL A 444 5.18 0.82 -4.28
N ILE A 445 4.61 0.16 -5.28
CA ILE A 445 5.17 0.16 -6.65
C ILE A 445 5.21 1.57 -7.22
N ALA A 446 4.12 2.34 -7.11
CA ALA A 446 4.04 3.70 -7.62
C ALA A 446 5.11 4.60 -6.95
N MET A 447 5.30 4.46 -5.64
CA MET A 447 6.36 5.17 -4.93
C MET A 447 7.76 4.77 -5.41
N ASN A 448 8.01 3.47 -5.60
CA ASN A 448 9.29 2.96 -6.06
C ASN A 448 9.63 3.45 -7.48
N VAL A 449 8.67 3.37 -8.42
CA VAL A 449 8.82 3.88 -9.78
C VAL A 449 9.08 5.39 -9.78
N ASP A 450 8.40 6.14 -8.91
CA ASP A 450 8.64 7.58 -8.75
C ASP A 450 10.01 7.88 -8.12
N ASN A 451 10.47 7.05 -7.17
CA ASN A 451 11.79 7.19 -6.55
C ASN A 451 12.92 6.95 -7.56
N ILE A 452 12.82 5.88 -8.36
CA ILE A 452 13.75 5.59 -9.45
C ILE A 452 13.84 6.80 -10.39
N ASN A 453 12.69 7.34 -10.82
CA ASN A 453 12.69 8.48 -11.73
C ASN A 453 13.31 9.76 -11.13
N ARG A 454 13.09 10.01 -9.83
CA ARG A 454 13.65 11.19 -9.13
C ARG A 454 15.16 11.07 -8.89
N ASN A 455 15.67 9.87 -8.60
CA ASN A 455 17.09 9.65 -8.34
C ASN A 455 17.95 9.95 -9.58
N ARG A 456 17.42 9.74 -10.79
CA ARG A 456 18.03 10.20 -12.05
C ARG A 456 18.21 11.71 -12.10
N LEU A 457 17.18 12.50 -11.73
CA LEU A 457 17.29 13.96 -11.71
C LEU A 457 18.40 14.40 -10.74
N ARG A 458 18.48 13.77 -9.56
CA ARG A 458 19.52 14.09 -8.56
C ARG A 458 20.92 13.69 -9.03
N SER A 459 21.09 12.51 -9.65
CA SER A 459 22.36 12.08 -10.24
C SER A 459 22.78 13.03 -11.37
N PHE A 460 21.87 13.38 -12.28
CA PHE A 460 22.11 14.33 -13.36
C PHE A 460 22.51 15.74 -12.86
N PHE A 461 21.81 16.28 -11.85
CA PHE A 461 22.18 17.56 -11.22
C PHE A 461 23.48 17.47 -10.37
N GLY A 462 23.77 16.31 -9.79
CA GLY A 462 25.01 16.01 -9.08
C GLY A 462 26.21 15.98 -10.02
N GLN A 463 26.10 15.28 -11.15
CA GLN A 463 27.09 15.26 -12.23
C GLN A 463 27.31 16.66 -12.82
N LEU A 464 26.27 17.48 -13.00
CA LEU A 464 26.42 18.88 -13.42
C LEU A 464 27.17 19.74 -12.39
N LYS A 465 26.96 19.52 -11.09
CA LYS A 465 27.73 20.19 -10.03
C LYS A 465 29.18 19.71 -9.97
N ASN A 466 29.44 18.42 -10.18
CA ASN A 466 30.80 17.86 -10.22
C ASN A 466 31.56 18.26 -11.49
N ARG A 467 30.87 18.37 -12.65
CA ARG A 467 31.46 18.94 -13.88
C ARG A 467 31.79 20.43 -13.73
N LYS A 468 30.96 21.22 -13.04
CA LYS A 468 31.30 22.61 -12.69
C LYS A 468 32.50 22.72 -11.73
N LYS A 469 32.64 21.80 -10.77
CA LYS A 469 33.83 21.72 -9.91
C LYS A 469 35.09 21.31 -10.69
N SER A 470 34.97 20.36 -11.61
CA SER A 470 36.11 19.89 -12.45
C SER A 470 36.57 20.95 -13.45
N CYS A 471 35.65 21.72 -14.05
CA CYS A 471 36.01 22.90 -14.86
C CYS A 471 36.67 24.03 -14.05
N LEU A 472 36.36 24.17 -12.76
CA LEU A 472 37.00 25.15 -11.88
C LEU A 472 38.41 24.72 -11.41
N VAL A 473 38.71 23.42 -11.42
CA VAL A 473 40.05 22.90 -11.11
C VAL A 473 40.98 22.97 -12.34
N LEU A 474 40.44 22.82 -13.56
CA LEU A 474 41.20 22.92 -14.81
C LEU A 474 41.59 24.35 -15.23
N LEU A 475 41.04 25.39 -14.59
CA LEU A 475 41.37 26.79 -14.88
C LEU A 475 42.45 27.39 -13.95
N ASN A 476 43.05 26.60 -13.04
CA ASN A 476 44.05 27.07 -12.07
C ASN A 476 45.45 26.46 -12.27
N PHE A 477 45.86 26.17 -13.51
CA PHE A 477 47.26 25.85 -13.81
C PHE A 477 47.72 26.51 -15.12
N SER A 478 48.33 27.69 -15.00
CA SER A 478 49.50 28.10 -15.78
C SER A 478 50.07 29.42 -15.22
N PRO A 479 51.24 29.43 -14.57
CA PRO A 479 51.97 30.67 -14.30
C PRO A 479 52.82 31.00 -15.54
N PHE A 480 52.33 31.90 -16.39
CA PHE A 480 53.18 32.53 -17.40
C PHE A 480 54.21 33.43 -16.69
N GLN A 481 55.45 32.96 -16.57
CA GLN A 481 56.63 33.80 -16.35
C GLN A 481 56.98 34.50 -17.66
N ILE A 482 56.89 35.83 -17.71
CA ILE A 482 57.75 36.64 -18.58
C ILE A 482 58.19 37.87 -17.77
N SER A 483 59.50 37.98 -17.64
CA SER A 483 60.31 38.99 -16.95
C SER A 483 60.28 40.39 -17.60
N PRO A 484 60.61 41.45 -16.86
CA PRO A 484 60.57 42.83 -17.34
C PRO A 484 61.88 43.20 -18.05
N ILE A 485 61.79 43.88 -19.19
CA ILE A 485 62.92 44.61 -19.80
C ILE A 485 62.55 46.08 -19.90
N VAL A 486 63.44 46.86 -19.31
CA VAL A 486 63.57 48.32 -19.22
C VAL A 486 63.72 48.94 -20.62
N GLN A 487 62.95 50.00 -20.93
CA GLN A 487 63.40 51.41 -20.95
C GLN A 487 62.23 52.36 -21.22
#